data_AF-A0A8S1DXF2-F1
#
_entry.id   AF-A0A8S1DXF2-F1
#
_cell.length_a   1.000
_cell.length_b   1.000
_cell.length_c   1.000
_cell.angle_alpha   90.00
_cell.angle_beta   90.00
_cell.angle_gamma   90.00
#
_symmetry.space_group_name_H-M   'P 1'
#
loop_
_entity.id
_entity.type
_entity.pdbx_description
1 polymer ?
#
loop_
_entity_poly.entity_id
_entity_poly.type
_entity_poly.pdbx_seq_one_letter_code
_entity_poly.pdbx_strand_id
1 'polypeptide(L)'
;MMMELESNFLSNELQLAPENCKLPSILQQILFDLNSKKSCTITEGTTNMHLKVVKVASDPPAILDHQVPIFTVNVQNFTKEMWDLTTQQVLPFINGFNHVAKIAAEADVESNLVKACVQNLVYYGVVQLIPIFQYSNVYCTTPALQKLSDDAHSQEECLKYVARSESNLPALRDVFNMYCNMTHGTTLKDLCLRLNPYTLKIDEQKLVQYGLLQGYIRRINKIPVHSGNTHGSEPPTAMTLQQHLNGVNSYDEICCLSGLSAAQLDQIVDSDPTVFIIWK
;
A
#
# COMPACT_ATOMS: atom_id res chain seq x y z
N MET A 1 21.36 28.30 22.39
CA MET A 1 21.55 29.74 22.67
C MET A 1 20.75 30.20 23.89
N MET A 2 19.50 29.74 24.08
CA MET A 2 18.68 30.13 25.24
C MET A 2 19.30 29.83 26.62
N MET A 3 19.85 28.63 26.81
CA MET A 3 20.49 28.23 28.08
C MET A 3 21.72 29.08 28.43
N GLU A 4 22.47 29.56 27.44
CA GLU A 4 23.60 30.47 27.64
C GLU A 4 23.12 31.86 28.05
N LEU A 5 22.08 32.38 27.39
CA LEU A 5 21.54 33.71 27.66
C LEU A 5 20.86 33.82 29.03
N GLU A 6 20.21 32.75 29.51
CA GLU A 6 19.50 32.77 30.80
C GLU A 6 20.41 32.46 32.00
N SER A 7 21.38 31.57 31.83
CA SER A 7 22.14 31.02 32.97
C SER A 7 23.66 31.13 32.83
N ASN A 8 24.16 31.73 31.75
CA ASN A 8 25.59 31.74 31.40
C ASN A 8 26.17 30.32 31.50
N PHE A 9 25.42 29.32 31.01
CA PHE A 9 25.63 27.91 31.29
C PHE A 9 27.06 27.46 30.97
N LEU A 10 27.55 27.75 29.77
CA LEU A 10 28.90 27.41 29.33
C LEU A 10 29.93 28.36 29.94
N SER A 11 29.62 29.64 30.07
CA SER A 11 30.53 30.63 30.66
C SER A 11 30.85 30.36 32.14
N ASN A 12 29.89 29.82 32.90
CA ASN A 12 30.08 29.37 34.28
C ASN A 12 30.78 28.00 34.36
N GLU A 13 30.48 27.07 33.46
CA GLU A 13 31.16 25.77 33.39
C GLU A 13 32.65 25.89 33.04
N LEU A 14 33.04 26.86 32.20
CA LEU A 14 34.44 27.11 31.84
C LEU A 14 35.30 27.62 33.02
N GLN A 15 34.67 28.16 34.07
CA GLN A 15 35.36 28.60 35.30
C GLN A 15 35.44 27.50 36.37
N LEU A 16 34.67 26.41 36.22
CA LEU A 16 34.60 25.30 37.16
C LEU A 16 35.68 24.24 36.85
N ALA A 17 36.19 23.57 37.90
CA ALA A 17 37.06 22.41 37.75
C ALA A 17 36.37 21.31 36.91
N PRO A 18 37.11 20.50 36.11
CA PRO A 18 36.54 19.56 35.13
C PRO A 18 35.59 18.51 35.73
N GLU A 19 35.66 18.28 37.03
CA GLU A 19 34.81 17.38 37.82
C GLU A 19 33.44 17.95 38.23
N ASN A 20 33.23 19.26 38.06
CA ASN A 20 31.94 19.94 38.31
C ASN A 20 31.23 20.38 37.03
N CYS A 21 31.75 20.03 35.85
CA CYS A 21 31.05 20.24 34.58
C CYS A 21 29.82 19.32 34.52
N LYS A 22 28.64 19.90 34.30
CA LYS A 22 27.38 19.15 34.20
C LYS A 22 27.13 18.65 32.80
N LEU A 23 27.70 19.31 31.78
CA LEU A 23 27.58 18.93 30.38
C LEU A 23 27.94 17.46 30.08
N PRO A 24 29.05 16.88 30.60
CA PRO A 24 29.36 15.47 30.37
C PRO A 24 28.30 14.52 30.92
N SER A 25 27.74 14.81 32.10
CA SER A 25 26.67 14.03 32.72
C SER A 25 25.38 14.10 31.90
N ILE A 26 25.04 15.29 31.39
CA ILE A 26 23.89 15.49 30.49
C ILE A 26 24.09 14.71 29.18
N LEU A 27 25.28 14.77 28.58
CA LEU A 27 25.58 14.04 27.35
C LEU A 27 25.53 12.52 27.55
N GLN A 28 26.03 12.01 28.68
CA GLN A 28 25.91 10.59 29.03
C GLN A 28 24.45 10.18 29.22
N GLN A 29 23.63 11.01 29.88
CA GLN A 29 22.20 10.77 30.03
C GLN A 29 21.49 10.74 28.67
N ILE A 30 21.77 11.71 27.79
CA ILE A 30 21.24 11.75 26.42
C ILE A 30 21.61 10.46 25.68
N LEU A 31 22.88 10.08 25.71
CA LEU A 31 23.36 8.88 25.01
C LEU A 31 22.62 7.63 25.49
N PHE A 32 22.46 7.48 26.81
CA PHE A 32 21.75 6.34 27.39
C PHE A 32 20.26 6.36 27.07
N ASP A 33 19.57 7.48 27.30
CA ASP A 33 18.13 7.59 27.11
C ASP A 33 17.73 7.52 25.62
N LEU A 34 18.52 8.10 24.72
CA LEU A 34 18.26 8.00 23.28
C LEU A 34 18.44 6.57 22.77
N ASN A 35 19.48 5.86 23.22
CA ASN A 35 19.71 4.47 22.82
C ASN A 35 18.68 3.51 23.43
N SER A 36 18.20 3.79 24.64
CA SER A 36 17.26 2.91 25.37
C SER A 36 15.79 3.20 25.04
N LYS A 37 15.38 4.46 25.18
CA LYS A 37 13.97 4.89 25.13
C LYS A 37 13.63 5.66 23.86
N LYS A 38 14.62 6.09 23.08
CA LYS A 38 14.46 6.96 21.89
C LYS A 38 13.83 8.32 22.20
N SER A 39 13.76 8.68 23.47
CA SER A 39 13.31 9.99 23.93
C SER A 39 14.04 10.34 25.22
N CYS A 40 14.44 11.58 25.37
CA CYS A 40 15.10 12.11 26.55
C CYS A 40 14.48 13.46 26.90
N THR A 41 14.19 13.65 28.18
CA THR A 41 13.77 14.95 28.72
C THR A 41 14.83 15.39 29.71
N ILE A 42 15.40 16.57 29.48
CA ILE A 42 16.45 17.15 30.29
C ILE A 42 15.89 18.42 30.89
N THR A 43 16.01 18.57 32.19
CA THR A 43 15.52 19.73 32.92
C THR A 43 16.73 20.40 33.58
N GLU A 44 17.18 21.52 33.03
CA GLU A 44 18.28 22.31 33.62
C GLU A 44 17.76 23.71 33.97
N GLY A 45 17.63 23.98 35.28
CA GLY A 45 17.10 25.24 35.79
C GLY A 45 15.66 25.50 35.35
N THR A 46 15.46 26.57 34.57
CA THR A 46 14.17 26.98 33.98
C THR A 46 13.90 26.34 32.62
N THR A 47 14.90 25.75 31.97
CA THR A 47 14.79 25.26 30.60
C THR A 47 14.58 23.73 30.56
N ASN A 48 13.53 23.29 29.88
CA ASN A 48 13.28 21.88 29.61
C ASN A 48 13.58 21.57 28.14
N MET A 49 14.49 20.63 27.89
CA MET A 49 14.82 20.13 26.56
C MET A 49 14.20 18.75 26.34
N HIS A 50 13.35 18.63 25.32
CA HIS A 50 12.76 17.36 24.91
C HIS A 50 13.39 16.89 23.60
N LEU A 51 14.08 15.76 23.66
CA LEU A 51 14.68 15.09 22.51
C LEU A 51 13.87 13.83 22.21
N LYS A 52 13.53 13.61 20.93
CA LYS A 52 12.86 12.38 20.48
C LYS A 52 13.46 11.95 19.15
N VAL A 53 13.89 10.70 19.08
CA VAL A 53 14.34 10.08 17.83
C VAL A 53 13.10 9.70 17.03
N VAL A 54 12.84 10.47 15.99
CA VAL A 54 11.76 10.21 15.05
C VAL A 54 12.31 9.33 13.93
N LYS A 55 11.63 8.22 13.64
CA LYS A 55 11.89 7.46 12.42
C LYS A 55 11.20 8.20 11.28
N VAL A 56 11.99 8.75 10.36
CA VAL A 56 11.46 9.31 9.11
C VAL A 56 11.29 8.14 8.14
N ALA A 57 10.05 7.76 7.86
CA ALA A 57 9.76 6.81 6.79
C ALA A 57 9.90 7.52 5.43
N SER A 58 10.10 6.74 4.37
CA SER A 58 10.10 7.25 3.00
C SER A 58 8.74 7.83 2.64
N ASP A 59 8.73 8.83 1.76
CA ASP A 59 7.49 9.42 1.27
C ASP A 59 6.61 8.34 0.62
N PRO A 60 5.34 8.23 1.03
CA PRO A 60 4.44 7.21 0.52
C PRO A 60 4.05 7.54 -0.93
N PRO A 61 3.85 6.52 -1.79
CA PRO A 61 3.44 6.75 -3.17
C PRO A 61 2.07 7.43 -3.23
N ALA A 62 1.82 8.17 -4.31
CA ALA A 62 0.51 8.73 -4.58
C ALA A 62 -0.53 7.61 -4.74
N ILE A 63 -1.67 7.78 -4.06
CA ILE A 63 -2.75 6.80 -4.08
C ILE A 63 -3.67 7.06 -5.26
N LEU A 64 -4.02 6.00 -5.97
CA LEU A 64 -4.94 6.02 -7.10
C LEU A 64 -6.34 5.58 -6.67
N ASP A 65 -7.37 6.10 -7.33
CA ASP A 65 -8.77 5.90 -6.96
C ASP A 65 -9.23 4.43 -7.07
N HIS A 66 -8.56 3.65 -7.93
CA HIS A 66 -8.82 2.22 -8.17
C HIS A 66 -8.01 1.28 -7.26
N GLN A 67 -7.17 1.81 -6.37
CA GLN A 67 -6.45 0.98 -5.40
C GLN A 67 -7.37 0.59 -4.24
N VAL A 68 -7.07 -0.55 -3.63
CA VAL A 68 -7.83 -1.11 -2.51
C VAL A 68 -6.93 -1.12 -1.27
N PRO A 69 -7.26 -0.37 -0.21
CA PRO A 69 -6.56 -0.41 1.06
C PRO A 69 -6.94 -1.66 1.86
N ILE A 70 -5.94 -2.29 2.47
CA ILE A 70 -6.10 -3.45 3.34
C ILE A 70 -5.27 -3.28 4.62
N PHE A 71 -5.84 -3.64 5.76
CA PHE A 71 -5.14 -3.57 7.03
C PHE A 71 -4.12 -4.70 7.17
N THR A 72 -2.89 -4.33 7.47
CA THR A 72 -1.82 -5.30 7.82
C THR A 72 -1.79 -5.57 9.33
N VAL A 73 -2.31 -4.65 10.12
CA VAL A 73 -2.38 -4.74 11.59
C VAL A 73 -3.80 -5.02 12.06
N ASN A 74 -3.94 -5.65 13.24
CA ASN A 74 -5.24 -5.96 13.81
C ASN A 74 -5.99 -4.65 14.14
N VAL A 75 -7.17 -4.49 13.55
CA VAL A 75 -8.06 -3.33 13.71
C VAL A 75 -8.46 -3.10 15.16
N GLN A 76 -8.43 -4.15 16.00
CA GLN A 76 -8.78 -4.06 17.41
C GLN A 76 -7.78 -3.25 18.24
N ASN A 77 -6.57 -2.99 17.73
CA ASN A 77 -5.58 -2.16 18.42
C ASN A 77 -5.82 -0.65 18.24
N PHE A 78 -6.84 -0.24 17.47
CA PHE A 78 -7.13 1.17 17.23
C PHE A 78 -8.02 1.77 18.32
N THR A 79 -7.41 2.59 19.19
CA THR A 79 -8.16 3.48 20.09
C THR A 79 -8.73 4.64 19.30
N LYS A 80 -10.05 4.66 19.10
CA LYS A 80 -10.76 5.68 18.28
C LYS A 80 -10.37 7.12 18.63
N GLU A 81 -10.16 7.42 19.91
CA GLU A 81 -9.85 8.76 20.42
C GLU A 81 -8.48 9.30 19.98
N MET A 82 -7.57 8.43 19.53
CA MET A 82 -6.23 8.83 19.10
C MET A 82 -6.18 9.26 17.62
N TRP A 83 -7.25 9.02 16.87
CA TRP A 83 -7.31 9.28 15.43
C TRP A 83 -8.08 10.55 15.11
N ASP A 84 -7.69 11.21 14.03
CA ASP A 84 -8.40 12.34 13.45
C ASP A 84 -9.79 11.95 12.94
N LEU A 85 -10.70 12.93 12.88
CA LEU A 85 -12.10 12.72 12.49
C LEU A 85 -12.23 12.03 11.12
N THR A 86 -11.40 12.43 10.17
CA THR A 86 -11.37 11.86 8.81
C THR A 86 -10.97 10.38 8.82
N THR A 87 -9.94 10.01 9.57
CA THR A 87 -9.54 8.60 9.71
C THR A 87 -10.61 7.78 10.43
N GLN A 88 -11.26 8.33 11.46
CA GLN A 88 -12.36 7.64 12.15
C GLN A 88 -13.55 7.33 11.24
N GLN A 89 -13.86 8.21 10.28
CA GLN A 89 -14.94 8.00 9.32
C GLN A 89 -14.56 7.00 8.22
N VAL A 90 -13.32 7.02 7.73
CA VAL A 90 -12.85 6.16 6.64
C VAL A 90 -12.55 4.73 7.09
N LEU A 91 -11.98 4.55 8.29
CA LEU A 91 -11.48 3.28 8.83
C LEU A 91 -12.52 2.14 8.83
N PRO A 92 -13.81 2.35 9.16
CA PRO A 92 -14.84 1.31 9.10
C PRO A 92 -15.10 0.74 7.70
N PHE A 93 -14.86 1.54 6.65
CA PHE A 93 -15.13 1.16 5.26
C PHE A 93 -13.95 0.46 4.58
N ILE A 94 -12.77 0.47 5.22
CA ILE A 94 -11.59 -0.27 4.77
C ILE A 94 -11.78 -1.76 5.13
N ASN A 95 -12.39 -2.50 4.21
CA ASN A 95 -12.63 -3.94 4.35
C ASN A 95 -11.65 -4.82 3.54
N GLY A 96 -10.72 -4.20 2.80
CA GLY A 96 -9.80 -4.91 1.91
C GLY A 96 -10.38 -5.30 0.54
N PHE A 97 -11.61 -4.91 0.22
CA PHE A 97 -12.28 -5.17 -1.07
C PHE A 97 -12.75 -3.90 -1.77
N ASN A 98 -13.20 -2.91 -1.00
CA ASN A 98 -13.64 -1.62 -1.52
C ASN A 98 -12.43 -0.79 -1.97
N HIS A 99 -12.50 -0.23 -3.18
CA HIS A 99 -11.49 0.69 -3.70
C HIS A 99 -11.71 2.10 -3.13
N VAL A 100 -10.68 2.95 -3.20
CA VAL A 100 -10.69 4.30 -2.61
C VAL A 100 -11.91 5.13 -3.05
N ALA A 101 -12.29 5.12 -4.34
CA ALA A 101 -13.46 5.86 -4.79
C ALA A 101 -14.79 5.37 -4.18
N LYS A 102 -14.94 4.06 -3.98
CA LYS A 102 -16.12 3.48 -3.32
C LYS A 102 -16.14 3.80 -1.83
N ILE A 103 -14.99 3.76 -1.17
CA ILE A 103 -14.86 4.17 0.23
C ILE A 103 -15.24 5.64 0.41
N ALA A 104 -14.80 6.52 -0.50
CA ALA A 104 -15.17 7.93 -0.48
C ALA A 104 -16.68 8.13 -0.60
N ALA A 105 -17.34 7.38 -1.49
CA ALA A 105 -18.79 7.43 -1.66
C ALA A 105 -19.57 6.89 -0.45
N GLU A 106 -19.10 5.81 0.18
CA GLU A 106 -19.75 5.21 1.36
C GLU A 106 -19.53 6.04 2.63
N ALA A 107 -18.36 6.68 2.77
CA ALA A 107 -18.02 7.52 3.90
C ALA A 107 -18.59 8.95 3.80
N ASP A 108 -19.13 9.35 2.65
CA ASP A 108 -19.54 10.72 2.33
C ASP A 108 -18.40 11.75 2.51
N VAL A 109 -17.20 11.38 2.05
CA VAL A 109 -15.98 12.19 2.13
C VAL A 109 -15.41 12.40 0.73
N GLU A 110 -14.85 13.57 0.46
CA GLU A 110 -14.20 13.86 -0.82
C GLU A 110 -13.05 12.88 -1.10
N SER A 111 -12.98 12.34 -2.33
CA SER A 111 -11.96 11.35 -2.74
C SER A 111 -10.53 11.81 -2.47
N ASN A 112 -10.23 13.10 -2.67
CA ASN A 112 -8.89 13.64 -2.41
C ASN A 112 -8.51 13.56 -0.92
N LEU A 113 -9.47 13.79 -0.02
CA LEU A 113 -9.25 13.70 1.41
C LEU A 113 -9.09 12.24 1.85
N VAL A 114 -9.86 11.32 1.27
CA VAL A 114 -9.67 9.88 1.50
C VAL A 114 -8.31 9.42 0.99
N LYS A 115 -7.87 9.85 -0.20
CA LYS A 115 -6.51 9.56 -0.71
C LYS A 115 -5.43 10.04 0.26
N ALA A 116 -5.52 11.27 0.75
CA ALA A 116 -4.57 11.79 1.73
C ALA A 116 -4.60 11.00 3.06
N CYS A 117 -5.79 10.63 3.54
CA CYS A 117 -5.96 9.81 4.73
C CYS A 117 -5.32 8.42 4.57
N VAL A 118 -5.63 7.71 3.48
CA VAL A 118 -5.04 6.39 3.21
C VAL A 118 -3.52 6.50 2.98
N GLN A 119 -3.04 7.60 2.39
CA GLN A 119 -1.61 7.83 2.17
C GLN A 119 -0.87 7.97 3.50
N ASN A 120 -1.46 8.65 4.47
CA ASN A 120 -0.95 8.70 5.84
C ASN A 120 -0.96 7.32 6.50
N LEU A 121 -2.03 6.53 6.33
CA LEU A 121 -2.08 5.16 6.87
C LEU A 121 -1.01 4.25 6.27
N VAL A 122 -0.70 4.41 4.98
CA VAL A 122 0.39 3.70 4.31
C VAL A 122 1.75 4.15 4.83
N TYR A 123 1.95 5.46 5.06
CA TYR A 123 3.19 6.00 5.65
C TYR A 123 3.52 5.37 7.00
N TYR A 124 2.50 5.18 7.85
CA TYR A 124 2.66 4.54 9.16
C TYR A 124 2.70 3.00 9.11
N GLY A 125 2.57 2.38 7.92
CA GLY A 125 2.57 0.93 7.76
C GLY A 125 1.34 0.23 8.34
N VAL A 126 0.25 0.98 8.52
CA VAL A 126 -1.03 0.46 9.03
C VAL A 126 -1.82 -0.23 7.93
N VAL A 127 -1.78 0.35 6.73
CA VAL A 127 -2.48 -0.12 5.54
C VAL A 127 -1.48 -0.42 4.44
N GLN A 128 -1.72 -1.51 3.72
CA GLN A 128 -1.07 -1.82 2.45
C GLN A 128 -2.07 -1.60 1.30
N LEU A 129 -1.57 -1.20 0.13
CA LEU A 129 -2.40 -1.02 -1.06
C LEU A 129 -2.26 -2.23 -1.98
N ILE A 130 -3.39 -2.77 -2.41
CA ILE A 130 -3.46 -3.84 -3.42
C ILE A 130 -4.26 -3.35 -4.63
N PRO A 131 -3.99 -3.88 -5.84
CA PRO A 131 -4.81 -3.58 -7.01
C PRO A 131 -6.24 -4.13 -6.86
N ILE A 132 -7.20 -3.47 -7.49
CA ILE A 132 -8.60 -3.92 -7.52
C ILE A 132 -8.73 -5.34 -8.09
N PHE A 133 -9.58 -6.14 -7.44
CA PHE A 133 -9.94 -7.45 -7.93
C PHE A 133 -10.92 -7.34 -9.10
N GLN A 134 -10.57 -7.92 -10.25
CA GLN A 134 -11.45 -8.08 -11.39
C GLN A 134 -11.20 -9.44 -12.05
N TYR A 135 -12.24 -10.09 -12.56
CA TYR A 135 -12.11 -11.39 -13.22
C TYR A 135 -11.35 -11.32 -14.55
N SER A 136 -11.32 -10.16 -15.20
CA SER A 136 -10.53 -9.87 -16.40
C SER A 136 -9.03 -9.77 -16.12
N ASN A 137 -8.62 -9.65 -14.85
CA ASN A 137 -7.22 -9.49 -14.51
C ASN A 137 -6.41 -10.77 -14.73
N VAL A 138 -5.15 -10.57 -15.08
CA VAL A 138 -4.15 -11.63 -15.21
C VAL A 138 -3.19 -11.53 -14.03
N TYR A 139 -2.97 -12.66 -13.36
CA TYR A 139 -2.05 -12.77 -12.24
C TYR A 139 -0.96 -13.78 -12.58
N CYS A 140 0.24 -13.54 -12.06
CA CYS A 140 1.36 -14.45 -12.21
C CYS A 140 1.99 -14.75 -10.86
N THR A 141 2.35 -16.01 -10.65
CA THR A 141 3.11 -16.43 -9.46
C THR A 141 4.50 -15.84 -9.44
N THR A 142 4.95 -15.48 -8.25
CA THR A 142 6.32 -15.06 -7.96
C THR A 142 7.09 -16.21 -7.29
N PRO A 143 8.43 -16.20 -7.29
CA PRO A 143 9.21 -17.19 -6.56
C PRO A 143 8.99 -17.14 -5.04
N ALA A 144 8.39 -16.06 -4.51
CA ALA A 144 8.05 -15.95 -3.10
C ALA A 144 7.02 -17.00 -2.65
N LEU A 145 6.27 -17.62 -3.59
CA LEU A 145 5.38 -18.74 -3.30
C LEU A 145 6.11 -19.92 -2.63
N GLN A 146 7.43 -20.07 -2.84
CA GLN A 146 8.22 -21.11 -2.15
C GLN A 146 8.18 -20.94 -0.62
N LYS A 147 8.14 -19.69 -0.12
CA LYS A 147 8.05 -19.41 1.31
C LYS A 147 6.78 -19.98 1.95
N LEU A 148 5.68 -20.02 1.18
CA LEU A 148 4.44 -20.65 1.63
C LEU A 148 4.61 -22.16 1.81
N SER A 149 5.47 -22.80 1.01
CA SER A 149 5.75 -24.24 1.16
C SER A 149 6.65 -24.53 2.36
N ASP A 150 7.53 -23.60 2.72
CA ASP A 150 8.53 -23.81 3.78
C ASP A 150 7.98 -23.55 5.19
N ASP A 151 7.09 -22.56 5.34
CA ASP A 151 6.55 -22.16 6.64
C ASP A 151 5.15 -22.72 6.92
N ALA A 152 5.06 -23.61 7.91
CA ALA A 152 3.78 -24.21 8.34
C ALA A 152 2.80 -23.19 8.93
N HIS A 153 3.28 -22.10 9.54
CA HIS A 153 2.40 -21.08 10.12
C HIS A 153 1.69 -20.29 9.02
N SER A 154 2.45 -19.81 8.04
CA SER A 154 1.92 -19.15 6.83
C SER A 154 0.90 -20.03 6.08
N GLN A 155 1.11 -21.35 6.05
CA GLN A 155 0.15 -22.29 5.46
C GLN A 155 -1.18 -22.29 6.21
N GLU A 156 -1.14 -22.40 7.54
CA GLU A 156 -2.35 -22.41 8.36
C GLU A 156 -3.12 -21.09 8.25
N GLU A 157 -2.41 -19.96 8.31
CA GLU A 157 -3.02 -18.64 8.12
C GLU A 157 -3.63 -18.48 6.73
N CYS A 158 -2.92 -18.91 5.68
CA CYS A 158 -3.41 -18.89 4.30
C CYS A 158 -4.71 -19.71 4.18
N LEU A 159 -4.72 -20.94 4.69
CA LEU A 159 -5.89 -21.82 4.62
C LEU A 159 -7.10 -21.24 5.34
N LYS A 160 -6.89 -20.64 6.53
CA LYS A 160 -7.96 -19.97 7.29
C LYS A 160 -8.49 -18.74 6.56
N TYR A 161 -7.60 -17.95 5.95
CA TYR A 161 -7.98 -16.72 5.25
C TYR A 161 -8.72 -17.01 3.93
N VAL A 162 -8.24 -17.98 3.16
CA VAL A 162 -8.75 -18.33 1.84
C VAL A 162 -10.03 -19.18 1.90
N ALA A 163 -10.32 -19.79 3.05
CA ALA A 163 -11.52 -20.59 3.23
C ALA A 163 -12.79 -19.77 2.97
N ARG A 164 -13.71 -20.37 2.20
CA ARG A 164 -15.05 -19.83 2.00
C ARG A 164 -15.89 -19.87 3.28
N SER A 165 -15.61 -20.82 4.17
CA SER A 165 -16.29 -20.95 5.46
C SER A 165 -15.31 -21.46 6.52
N GLU A 166 -15.36 -20.88 7.71
CA GLU A 166 -14.46 -21.22 8.83
C GLU A 166 -14.52 -22.70 9.23
N SER A 167 -15.64 -23.38 8.95
CA SER A 167 -15.83 -24.81 9.24
C SER A 167 -15.27 -25.75 8.17
N ASN A 168 -14.89 -25.24 6.99
CA ASN A 168 -14.59 -26.05 5.81
C ASN A 168 -13.31 -25.54 5.13
N LEU A 169 -12.16 -25.92 5.69
CA LEU A 169 -10.85 -25.51 5.19
C LEU A 169 -10.53 -26.21 3.85
N PRO A 170 -9.97 -25.49 2.87
CA PRO A 170 -9.48 -26.09 1.63
C PRO A 170 -8.21 -26.92 1.89
N ALA A 171 -7.87 -27.81 0.96
CA ALA A 171 -6.59 -28.50 1.03
C ALA A 171 -5.47 -27.58 0.51
N LEU A 172 -4.31 -27.63 1.17
CA LEU A 172 -3.12 -26.88 0.75
C LEU A 172 -2.78 -27.13 -0.73
N ARG A 173 -2.87 -28.39 -1.17
CA ARG A 173 -2.64 -28.80 -2.56
C ARG A 173 -3.51 -28.03 -3.55
N ASP A 174 -4.76 -27.79 -3.23
CA ASP A 174 -5.71 -27.13 -4.13
C ASP A 174 -5.40 -25.64 -4.24
N VAL A 175 -5.02 -25.01 -3.14
CA VAL A 175 -4.55 -23.61 -3.11
C VAL A 175 -3.25 -23.46 -3.91
N PHE A 176 -2.27 -24.36 -3.72
CA PHE A 176 -1.07 -24.37 -4.55
C PHE A 176 -1.38 -24.62 -6.02
N ASN A 177 -2.29 -25.54 -6.33
CA ASN A 177 -2.69 -25.81 -7.71
C ASN A 177 -3.31 -24.56 -8.36
N MET A 178 -4.14 -23.82 -7.63
CA MET A 178 -4.69 -22.53 -8.07
C MET A 178 -3.57 -21.53 -8.36
N TYR A 179 -2.62 -21.35 -7.44
CA TYR A 179 -1.48 -20.46 -7.67
C TYR A 179 -0.62 -20.91 -8.85
N CYS A 180 -0.19 -22.17 -8.92
CA CYS A 180 0.65 -22.68 -10.01
C CYS A 180 0.04 -22.56 -11.41
N ASN A 181 -1.30 -22.52 -11.51
CA ASN A 181 -2.00 -22.33 -12.78
C ASN A 181 -2.17 -20.84 -13.18
N MET A 182 -1.78 -19.90 -12.32
CA MET A 182 -1.74 -18.46 -12.64
C MET A 182 -0.50 -18.16 -13.47
N THR A 183 -0.69 -18.06 -14.80
CA THR A 183 0.38 -17.83 -15.77
C THR A 183 0.16 -16.58 -16.61
N HIS A 184 1.21 -16.12 -17.28
CA HIS A 184 1.15 -15.05 -18.28
C HIS A 184 0.17 -15.44 -19.40
N GLY A 185 -1.01 -14.82 -19.43
CA GLY A 185 -2.00 -14.99 -20.50
C GLY A 185 -3.30 -15.71 -20.10
N THR A 186 -3.36 -16.31 -18.91
CA THR A 186 -4.64 -16.86 -18.37
C THR A 186 -5.32 -15.83 -17.49
N THR A 187 -6.54 -15.43 -17.83
CA THR A 187 -7.33 -14.55 -16.97
C THR A 187 -7.81 -15.30 -15.72
N LEU A 188 -8.09 -14.59 -14.64
CA LEU A 188 -8.67 -15.19 -13.45
C LEU A 188 -10.03 -15.83 -13.76
N LYS A 189 -10.81 -15.24 -14.66
CA LYS A 189 -12.08 -15.82 -15.15
C LYS A 189 -11.87 -17.22 -15.74
N ASP A 190 -10.92 -17.38 -16.65
CA ASP A 190 -10.65 -18.67 -17.30
C ASP A 190 -10.11 -19.69 -16.31
N LEU A 191 -9.32 -19.23 -15.33
CA LEU A 191 -8.83 -20.06 -14.24
C LEU A 191 -9.98 -20.59 -13.37
N CYS A 192 -10.90 -19.70 -12.95
CA CYS A 192 -12.07 -20.07 -12.16
C CYS A 192 -13.01 -21.02 -12.90
N LEU A 193 -13.18 -20.86 -14.21
CA LEU A 193 -13.98 -21.77 -15.03
C LEU A 193 -13.35 -23.18 -15.12
N ARG A 194 -12.02 -23.26 -15.19
CA ARG A 194 -11.29 -24.52 -15.33
C ARG A 194 -11.15 -25.30 -14.02
N LEU A 195 -10.83 -24.62 -12.93
CA LEU A 195 -10.56 -25.26 -11.63
C LEU A 195 -11.77 -25.26 -10.69
N ASN A 196 -12.79 -24.46 -10.98
CA ASN A 196 -14.03 -24.34 -10.21
C ASN A 196 -13.80 -24.18 -8.68
N PRO A 197 -13.46 -22.96 -8.22
CA PRO A 197 -13.06 -22.71 -6.82
C PRO A 197 -14.14 -23.08 -5.81
N TYR A 198 -15.41 -23.08 -6.23
CA TYR A 198 -16.54 -23.53 -5.42
C TYR A 198 -16.37 -24.97 -4.94
N THR A 199 -15.93 -25.87 -5.81
CA THR A 199 -15.70 -27.28 -5.47
C THR A 199 -14.51 -27.46 -4.53
N LEU A 200 -13.52 -26.57 -4.64
CA LEU A 200 -12.32 -26.56 -3.82
C LEU A 200 -12.50 -25.87 -2.46
N LYS A 201 -13.71 -25.34 -2.17
CA LYS A 201 -14.03 -24.56 -0.94
C LYS A 201 -13.17 -23.29 -0.77
N ILE A 202 -12.62 -22.80 -1.87
CA ILE A 202 -11.75 -21.62 -1.93
C ILE A 202 -12.60 -20.40 -2.27
N ASP A 203 -12.35 -19.29 -1.58
CA ASP A 203 -12.82 -17.96 -2.00
C ASP A 203 -11.77 -17.31 -2.90
N GLU A 204 -12.12 -17.12 -4.18
CA GLU A 204 -11.23 -16.56 -5.19
C GLU A 204 -10.76 -15.14 -4.87
N GLN A 205 -11.60 -14.32 -4.24
CA GLN A 205 -11.25 -12.94 -3.91
C GLN A 205 -10.22 -12.91 -2.78
N LYS A 206 -10.47 -13.70 -1.73
CA LYS A 206 -9.55 -13.82 -0.59
C LYS A 206 -8.23 -14.49 -0.98
N LEU A 207 -8.26 -15.47 -1.90
CA LEU A 207 -7.05 -16.10 -2.44
C LEU A 207 -6.15 -15.09 -3.13
N VAL A 208 -6.72 -14.25 -3.99
CA VAL A 208 -5.97 -13.21 -4.70
C VAL A 208 -5.48 -12.13 -3.74
N GLN A 209 -6.33 -11.68 -2.83
CA GLN A 209 -6.00 -10.70 -1.79
C GLN A 209 -4.81 -11.14 -0.93
N TYR A 210 -4.86 -12.36 -0.38
CA TYR A 210 -3.78 -12.92 0.42
C TYR A 210 -2.50 -13.12 -0.39
N GLY A 211 -2.64 -13.60 -1.63
CA GLY A 211 -1.50 -13.79 -2.52
C GLY A 211 -0.80 -12.47 -2.88
N LEU A 212 -1.56 -11.39 -3.06
CA LEU A 212 -1.01 -10.04 -3.32
C LEU A 212 -0.37 -9.45 -2.07
N LEU A 213 -0.99 -9.61 -0.90
CA LEU A 213 -0.46 -9.16 0.39
C LEU A 213 0.92 -9.76 0.70
N GLN A 214 1.03 -11.08 0.62
CA GLN A 214 2.28 -11.82 0.89
C GLN A 214 3.27 -11.75 -0.28
N GLY A 215 2.85 -11.21 -1.43
CA GLY A 215 3.66 -11.09 -2.63
C GLY A 215 3.89 -12.42 -3.38
N TYR A 216 3.09 -13.45 -3.12
CA TYR A 216 3.14 -14.74 -3.83
C TYR A 216 2.65 -14.63 -5.27
N ILE A 217 1.77 -13.67 -5.53
CA ILE A 217 1.33 -13.33 -6.88
C ILE A 217 1.56 -11.86 -7.14
N ARG A 218 1.78 -11.53 -8.41
CA ARG A 218 1.77 -10.16 -8.91
C ARG A 218 0.72 -10.02 -9.99
N ARG A 219 0.06 -8.87 -10.02
CA ARG A 219 -0.83 -8.51 -11.13
C ARG A 219 0.01 -8.13 -12.34
N ILE A 220 -0.43 -8.59 -13.52
CA ILE A 220 0.13 -8.17 -14.80
C ILE A 220 -0.80 -7.11 -15.37
N ASN A 221 -0.25 -5.94 -15.64
CA ASN A 221 -0.99 -4.84 -16.24
C ASN A 221 -0.78 -4.82 -17.75
N LYS A 222 -1.87 -4.57 -18.50
CA LYS A 222 -1.80 -4.19 -19.90
C LYS A 222 -1.38 -2.72 -19.97
N ILE A 223 -0.30 -2.42 -20.66
CA ILE A 223 0.22 -1.06 -20.87
C ILE A 223 0.23 -0.81 -22.37
N PRO A 224 -0.68 0.01 -22.90
CA PRO A 224 -0.70 0.36 -24.31
C PRO A 224 0.37 1.42 -24.60
N VAL A 225 1.08 1.26 -25.70
CA VAL A 225 2.16 2.14 -26.17
C VAL A 225 1.89 2.54 -27.60
N HIS A 226 1.73 3.83 -27.83
CA HIS A 226 1.61 4.36 -29.18
C HIS A 226 2.99 4.51 -29.83
N SER A 227 3.19 3.89 -31.00
CA SER A 227 4.47 3.92 -31.74
C SER A 227 4.47 4.93 -32.91
N GLY A 228 3.49 5.85 -32.97
CA GLY A 228 3.41 6.89 -33.99
C GLY A 228 3.99 8.23 -33.52
N ASN A 229 4.81 8.86 -34.36
CA ASN A 229 5.23 10.25 -34.15
C ASN A 229 4.02 11.16 -34.44
N THR A 230 3.62 11.98 -33.48
CA THR A 230 2.44 12.85 -33.56
C THR A 230 2.60 13.90 -34.66
N HIS A 231 2.12 13.60 -35.87
CA HIS A 231 1.86 14.60 -36.90
C HIS A 231 0.57 14.24 -37.63
N GLY A 232 -0.56 14.71 -37.10
CA GLY A 232 -1.84 14.61 -37.80
C GLY A 232 -3.03 14.94 -36.92
N SER A 233 -3.64 16.08 -37.20
CA SER A 233 -4.96 16.57 -36.78
C SER A 233 -6.01 15.48 -36.52
N GLU A 234 -6.28 15.19 -35.25
CA GLU A 234 -7.39 14.37 -34.78
C GLU A 234 -8.11 15.03 -33.60
N PRO A 235 -9.39 14.69 -33.34
CA PRO A 235 -10.27 15.42 -32.44
C PRO A 235 -9.71 15.56 -31.00
N PRO A 236 -10.08 16.62 -30.27
CA PRO A 236 -9.48 16.97 -28.97
C PRO A 236 -9.60 15.87 -27.90
N THR A 237 -10.61 15.00 -27.98
CA THR A 237 -10.80 13.85 -27.09
C THR A 237 -9.79 12.72 -27.34
N ALA A 238 -9.38 12.51 -28.61
CA ALA A 238 -8.36 11.53 -28.98
C ALA A 238 -6.95 11.99 -28.58
N MET A 239 -6.71 13.31 -28.60
CA MET A 239 -5.44 13.90 -28.14
C MET A 239 -5.16 13.64 -26.65
N THR A 240 -6.17 13.76 -25.78
CA THR A 240 -5.98 13.46 -24.35
C THR A 240 -5.68 11.98 -24.13
N LEU A 241 -6.40 11.09 -24.82
CA LEU A 241 -6.16 9.65 -24.72
C LEU A 241 -4.75 9.28 -25.21
N GLN A 242 -4.32 9.80 -26.36
CA GLN A 242 -2.98 9.58 -26.93
C GLN A 242 -1.86 10.06 -26.01
N GLN A 243 -2.06 11.15 -25.25
CA GLN A 243 -1.10 11.59 -24.23
C GLN A 243 -0.94 10.60 -23.07
N HIS A 244 -1.98 9.82 -22.77
CA HIS A 244 -1.95 8.79 -21.74
C HIS A 244 -1.44 7.42 -22.24
N LEU A 245 -1.27 7.23 -23.56
CA LEU A 245 -0.67 6.04 -24.21
C LEU A 245 0.87 6.09 -24.28
N ASN A 246 1.50 6.62 -23.23
CA ASN A 246 2.95 6.88 -23.16
C ASN A 246 3.80 5.66 -22.75
N GLY A 247 3.18 4.50 -22.53
CA GLY A 247 3.84 3.29 -22.06
C GLY A 247 4.25 3.26 -20.59
N VAL A 248 3.76 4.21 -19.79
CA VAL A 248 3.92 4.24 -18.33
C VAL A 248 2.61 3.89 -17.63
N ASN A 249 1.49 4.40 -18.14
CA ASN A 249 0.19 4.24 -17.49
C ASN A 249 -0.41 2.86 -17.73
N SER A 250 -0.94 2.26 -16.67
CA SER A 250 -1.69 1.01 -16.78
C SER A 250 -3.07 1.22 -17.44
N TYR A 251 -3.64 0.14 -18.00
CA TYR A 251 -5.01 0.16 -18.55
C TYR A 251 -6.03 0.74 -17.57
N ASP A 252 -5.90 0.40 -16.29
CA ASP A 252 -6.77 0.90 -15.22
C ASP A 252 -6.64 2.41 -15.02
N GLU A 253 -5.41 2.94 -15.04
CA GLU A 253 -5.16 4.38 -14.91
C GLU A 253 -5.76 5.14 -16.09
N ILE A 254 -5.60 4.61 -17.31
CA ILE A 254 -6.17 5.21 -18.52
C ILE A 254 -7.70 5.20 -18.44
N CYS A 255 -8.30 4.10 -17.97
CA CYS A 255 -9.74 4.02 -17.75
C CYS A 255 -10.22 5.04 -16.71
N CYS A 256 -9.49 5.20 -15.59
CA CYS A 256 -9.82 6.18 -14.56
C CYS A 256 -9.69 7.62 -15.05
N LEU A 257 -8.63 7.95 -15.81
CA LEU A 257 -8.39 9.30 -16.32
C LEU A 257 -9.33 9.67 -17.47
N SER A 258 -9.62 8.72 -18.36
CA SER A 258 -10.43 8.95 -19.56
C SER A 258 -11.93 8.76 -19.33
N GLY A 259 -12.32 8.16 -18.19
CA GLY A 259 -13.71 7.78 -17.90
C GLY A 259 -14.26 6.67 -18.80
N LEU A 260 -13.39 5.99 -19.55
CA LEU A 260 -13.76 4.94 -20.49
C LEU A 260 -13.78 3.57 -19.80
N SER A 261 -14.69 2.70 -20.21
CA SER A 261 -14.68 1.30 -19.79
C SER A 261 -13.53 0.54 -20.44
N ALA A 262 -13.05 -0.52 -19.77
CA ALA A 262 -11.99 -1.37 -20.30
C ALA A 262 -12.33 -1.96 -21.70
N ALA A 263 -13.60 -2.29 -21.94
CA ALA A 263 -14.05 -2.81 -23.24
C ALA A 263 -14.02 -1.75 -24.35
N GLN A 264 -14.34 -0.50 -24.04
CA GLN A 264 -14.22 0.60 -25.00
C GLN A 264 -12.75 0.92 -25.30
N LEU A 265 -11.89 0.84 -24.29
CA LEU A 265 -10.45 1.02 -24.48
C LEU A 265 -9.86 -0.12 -25.33
N ASP A 266 -10.28 -1.38 -25.11
CA ASP A 266 -9.88 -2.51 -25.96
C ASP A 266 -10.32 -2.28 -27.41
N GLN A 267 -11.55 -1.80 -27.66
CA GLN A 267 -12.01 -1.46 -29.02
C GLN A 267 -11.18 -0.37 -29.69
N ILE A 268 -10.78 0.66 -28.96
CA ILE A 268 -9.96 1.75 -29.49
C ILE A 268 -8.55 1.25 -29.84
N VAL A 269 -7.96 0.44 -28.96
CA VAL A 269 -6.63 -0.15 -29.19
C VAL A 269 -6.65 -1.14 -30.35
N ASP A 270 -7.70 -1.96 -30.47
CA ASP A 270 -7.85 -2.90 -31.60
C ASP A 270 -8.12 -2.18 -32.93
N SER A 271 -8.72 -0.98 -32.89
CA SER A 271 -9.00 -0.18 -34.08
C SER A 271 -7.76 0.57 -34.59
N ASP A 272 -6.79 0.85 -33.71
CA ASP A 272 -5.62 1.67 -34.03
C ASP A 272 -4.35 0.80 -34.20
N PRO A 273 -3.89 0.54 -35.44
CA PRO A 273 -2.76 -0.34 -35.71
C PRO A 273 -1.41 0.22 -35.23
N THR A 274 -1.39 1.44 -34.72
CA THR A 274 -0.19 2.12 -34.23
C THR A 274 0.06 1.91 -32.72
N VAL A 275 -0.87 1.24 -32.02
CA VAL A 275 -0.80 0.99 -30.58
C VAL A 275 -0.40 -0.46 -30.30
N PHE A 276 0.68 -0.64 -29.54
CA PHE A 276 1.17 -1.95 -29.09
C PHE A 276 0.86 -2.16 -27.61
N ILE A 277 0.47 -3.39 -27.22
CA ILE A 277 0.22 -3.73 -25.82
C ILE A 277 1.44 -4.43 -25.22
N ILE A 278 2.00 -3.84 -24.16
CA ILE A 278 3.04 -4.45 -23.34
C ILE A 278 2.40 -4.99 -22.05
N TRP A 279 2.79 -6.21 -21.68
CA TRP A 279 2.34 -6.87 -20.44
C TRP A 279 3.44 -6.74 -19.39
N LYS A 280 3.18 -6.03 -18.28
CA LYS A 280 4.18 -5.76 -17.23
C LYS A 280 3.72 -6.20 -15.86
#